data_AF-A0A3P8RRV2-F1
#
_entry.id   AF-A0A3P8RRV2-F1
#
_cell.length_a   1.000
_cell.length_b   1.000
_cell.length_c   1.000
_cell.angle_alpha   90.00
_cell.angle_beta   90.00
_cell.angle_gamma   90.00
#
_symmetry.space_group_name_H-M   'P 1'
#
loop_
_entity.id
_entity.type
_entity.pdbx_description
1 polymer ?
#
loop_
_entity_poly.entity_id
_entity_poly.type
_entity_poly.pdbx_seq_one_letter_code
_entity_poly.pdbx_strand_id
1 'polypeptide(L)'
;MGVLLPILLALFAALIGGLYLLGVFRQRRPGEPPLDKGCIPWLGHVLEFRRDTLKFLERMKQQYGDVFTVQLGGFYFTFLQDPLSFGAFVKESREKLDFNKFARHLVHRVFGYVAIEGHHQVLQTSSNKHLKGDGLEVMTQAMTSNLQNLMLHNVGSAADQRTWVEDGLFMYSYNIVFRAGYLSLYGNAPHKSEGGEEKAKERDRAESDALFSEFRKYDQLFPNLAYGVLPPRQKMEAERLKSLFWDTLAVQKVKTRDNIGGWVWDMQQALDEKGVEESMIDRYMLVLLWASQGNTGPSAFWLLLFLMKHPEAMTAVREEVDKVLKESGQEVQHGGPLINLTRQMLMKTPILDSAVEETLRLTAAPLLTRAVLQDLTLKMADGREYLIRKGDRMSVFPYSAVHLDPEVHPDPHSFKYDRFLNPDGSKKTDFYKGGKRVKYYNMPWGAGVSMCPGRFFATNELKQFVFLMLVYFEFELKNPEEKIPEIDFKRWGFGSMQPVRDVQFRYRLKY
;
A
#
# COMPACT_ATOMS: atom_id res chain seq x y z
N MET A 1 34.03 -37.69 -7.60
CA MET A 1 33.23 -36.73 -6.80
C MET A 1 31.71 -36.82 -7.00
N GLY A 2 31.18 -37.51 -8.02
CA GLY A 2 29.74 -37.54 -8.31
C GLY A 2 28.83 -38.31 -7.34
N VAL A 3 29.34 -39.32 -6.62
CA VAL A 3 28.52 -40.19 -5.74
C VAL A 3 28.59 -39.79 -4.26
N LEU A 4 29.69 -39.15 -3.84
CA LEU A 4 29.90 -38.74 -2.45
C LEU A 4 28.94 -37.62 -2.02
N LEU A 5 28.69 -36.65 -2.91
CA LEU A 5 27.79 -35.54 -2.62
C LEU A 5 26.33 -36.00 -2.40
N PRO A 6 25.73 -36.85 -3.26
CA PRO A 6 24.43 -37.46 -2.99
C PRO A 6 24.35 -38.22 -1.66
N ILE A 7 25.38 -39.00 -1.31
CA ILE A 7 25.42 -39.76 -0.06
C ILE A 7 25.47 -38.83 1.15
N LEU A 8 26.32 -37.79 1.11
CA LEU A 8 26.40 -36.80 2.18
C LEU A 8 25.10 -36.01 2.35
N LEU A 9 24.44 -35.65 1.25
CA LEU A 9 23.13 -34.98 1.30
C LEU A 9 22.05 -35.91 1.88
N ALA A 10 22.06 -37.20 1.53
CA ALA A 10 21.12 -38.18 2.07
C ALA A 10 21.34 -38.42 3.58
N LEU A 11 22.59 -38.56 4.03
CA LEU A 11 22.93 -38.69 5.45
C LEU A 11 22.55 -37.44 6.24
N PHE A 12 22.80 -36.25 5.68
CA PHE A 12 22.42 -34.99 6.31
C PHE A 12 20.89 -34.85 6.40
N ALA A 13 20.16 -35.18 5.34
CA ALA A 13 18.70 -35.18 5.34
C ALA A 13 18.13 -36.19 6.35
N ALA A 14 18.71 -37.40 6.43
CA ALA A 14 18.32 -38.41 7.40
C ALA A 14 18.61 -37.98 8.84
N LEU A 15 19.75 -37.34 9.10
CA LEU A 15 20.10 -36.79 10.41
C LEU A 15 19.13 -35.67 10.82
N ILE A 16 18.87 -34.70 9.93
CA ILE A 16 17.92 -33.61 10.22
C ILE A 16 16.51 -34.18 10.42
N GLY A 17 16.07 -35.11 9.57
CA GLY A 17 14.78 -35.79 9.70
C GLY A 17 14.68 -36.55 11.03
N GLY A 18 15.73 -37.27 11.41
CA GLY A 18 15.83 -37.96 12.70
C GLY A 18 15.73 -37.00 13.88
N LEU A 19 16.51 -35.92 13.90
CA LEU A 19 16.45 -34.88 14.93
C LEU A 19 15.06 -34.20 14.99
N TYR A 20 14.39 -34.08 13.85
CA TYR A 20 13.05 -33.52 13.74
C TYR A 20 12.00 -34.43 14.39
N LEU A 21 12.06 -35.72 14.11
CA LEU A 21 11.19 -36.74 14.70
C LEU A 21 11.46 -36.95 16.19
N LEU A 22 12.73 -36.87 16.61
CA LEU A 22 13.14 -36.92 18.01
C LEU A 22 12.76 -35.65 18.81
N GLY A 23 12.13 -34.67 18.16
CA GLY A 23 11.63 -33.47 18.84
C GLY A 23 12.73 -32.53 19.33
N VAL A 24 13.94 -32.62 18.77
CA VAL A 24 15.07 -31.72 19.13
C VAL A 24 14.78 -30.28 18.70
N PHE A 25 13.99 -30.10 17.63
CA PHE A 25 13.49 -28.81 17.20
C PHE A 25 12.28 -28.36 18.03
N ARG A 26 11.98 -27.06 18.00
CA ARG A 26 10.94 -26.40 18.82
C ARG A 26 9.74 -27.31 19.13
N GLN A 27 9.44 -27.45 20.40
CA GLN A 27 8.21 -28.05 20.90
C GLN A 27 7.33 -26.99 21.53
N ARG A 28 6.01 -27.23 21.55
CA ARG A 28 5.02 -26.38 22.23
C ARG A 28 5.20 -26.53 23.74
N ARG A 29 5.31 -25.43 24.47
CA ARG A 29 5.28 -25.43 25.95
C ARG A 29 3.84 -25.28 26.45
N PRO A 30 3.55 -25.68 27.70
CA PRO A 30 2.28 -25.36 28.34
C PRO A 30 1.94 -23.86 28.24
N GLY A 31 0.69 -23.54 27.94
CA GLY A 31 0.21 -22.16 27.79
C GLY A 31 0.50 -21.52 26.42
N GLU A 32 1.24 -22.15 25.52
CA GLU A 32 1.47 -21.59 24.18
C GLU A 32 0.33 -21.89 23.21
N PRO A 33 0.18 -21.10 22.13
CA PRO A 33 -0.72 -21.44 21.04
C PRO A 33 -0.41 -22.83 20.43
N PRO A 34 -1.38 -23.45 19.72
CA PRO A 34 -1.11 -24.60 18.87
C PRO A 34 0.08 -24.32 17.95
N LEU A 35 1.01 -25.27 17.85
CA LEU A 35 2.23 -25.13 17.05
C LEU A 35 2.17 -26.11 15.87
N ASP A 36 2.24 -25.58 14.65
CA ASP A 36 2.41 -26.36 13.42
C ASP A 36 3.71 -25.97 12.70
N LYS A 37 4.66 -26.90 12.70
CA LYS A 37 5.98 -26.70 12.10
C LYS A 37 6.05 -27.11 10.63
N GLY A 38 5.01 -27.74 10.08
CA GLY A 38 5.03 -28.33 8.75
C GLY A 38 5.91 -29.57 8.63
N CYS A 39 5.99 -30.11 7.42
CA CYS A 39 6.72 -31.36 7.14
C CYS A 39 8.19 -31.13 6.75
N ILE A 40 8.55 -29.92 6.32
CA ILE A 40 9.89 -29.61 5.81
C ILE A 40 10.69 -28.93 6.92
N PRO A 41 11.73 -29.58 7.49
CA PRO A 41 12.52 -29.00 8.57
C PRO A 41 13.08 -27.62 8.20
N TRP A 42 13.10 -26.70 9.18
CA TRP A 42 13.52 -25.31 9.05
C TRP A 42 12.61 -24.43 8.15
N LEU A 43 12.26 -24.87 6.94
CA LEU A 43 11.37 -24.13 6.05
C LEU A 43 9.94 -24.04 6.61
N GLY A 44 9.45 -25.14 7.17
CA GLY A 44 8.06 -25.29 7.56
C GLY A 44 7.12 -25.01 6.40
N HIS A 45 6.22 -24.05 6.58
CA HIS A 45 5.14 -23.73 5.64
C HIS A 45 5.44 -22.58 4.67
N VAL A 46 6.68 -22.03 4.57
CA VAL A 46 6.94 -20.83 3.71
C VAL A 46 6.47 -20.99 2.27
N LEU A 47 6.66 -22.17 1.67
CA LEU A 47 6.36 -22.37 0.26
C LEU A 47 4.85 -22.30 0.01
N GLU A 48 4.06 -22.91 0.90
CA GLU A 48 2.60 -22.84 0.85
C GLU A 48 2.11 -21.42 1.17
N PHE A 49 2.65 -20.81 2.24
CA PHE A 49 2.34 -19.45 2.65
C PHE A 49 2.59 -18.44 1.52
N ARG A 50 3.75 -18.52 0.84
CA ARG A 50 4.09 -17.63 -0.28
C ARG A 50 3.21 -17.88 -1.51
N ARG A 51 2.78 -19.12 -1.74
CA ARG A 51 1.97 -19.46 -2.92
C ARG A 51 0.58 -18.83 -2.82
N ASP A 52 -0.06 -18.91 -1.66
CA ASP A 52 -1.36 -18.31 -1.41
C ASP A 52 -1.56 -18.09 0.11
N THR A 53 -1.15 -16.90 0.58
CA THR A 53 -1.22 -16.51 1.99
C THR A 53 -2.64 -16.61 2.56
N LEU A 54 -3.64 -16.21 1.77
CA LEU A 54 -5.04 -16.19 2.19
C LEU A 54 -5.53 -17.62 2.46
N LYS A 55 -5.45 -18.51 1.47
CA LYS A 55 -5.92 -19.90 1.62
C LYS A 55 -5.16 -20.64 2.71
N PHE A 56 -3.85 -20.38 2.84
CA PHE A 56 -3.05 -20.96 3.90
C PHE A 56 -3.59 -20.55 5.29
N LEU A 57 -3.84 -19.26 5.50
CA LEU A 57 -4.31 -18.75 6.80
C LEU A 57 -5.75 -19.17 7.11
N GLU A 58 -6.62 -19.25 6.11
CA GLU A 58 -7.97 -19.79 6.27
C GLU A 58 -7.96 -21.25 6.73
N ARG A 59 -7.16 -22.10 6.07
CA ARG A 59 -6.97 -23.51 6.48
C ARG A 59 -6.44 -23.60 7.90
N MET A 60 -5.42 -22.82 8.24
CA MET A 60 -4.83 -22.82 9.58
C MET A 60 -5.83 -22.36 10.64
N LYS A 61 -6.66 -21.35 10.34
CA LYS A 61 -7.74 -20.88 11.21
C LYS A 61 -8.81 -21.96 11.40
N GLN A 62 -9.21 -22.65 10.34
CA GLN A 62 -10.17 -23.77 10.43
C GLN A 62 -9.64 -24.90 11.32
N GLN A 63 -8.33 -25.19 11.25
CA GLN A 63 -7.72 -26.29 11.99
C GLN A 63 -7.40 -25.93 13.45
N TYR A 64 -6.92 -24.72 13.73
CA TYR A 64 -6.35 -24.33 15.03
C TYR A 64 -7.11 -23.20 15.74
N GLY A 65 -8.11 -22.60 15.10
CA GLY A 65 -8.87 -21.47 15.61
C GLY A 65 -8.16 -20.13 15.41
N ASP A 66 -8.54 -19.13 16.22
CA ASP A 66 -8.13 -17.74 15.99
C ASP A 66 -6.70 -17.39 16.42
N VAL A 67 -5.97 -18.32 17.06
CA VAL A 67 -4.57 -18.12 17.45
C VAL A 67 -3.78 -19.40 17.23
N PHE A 68 -2.71 -19.32 16.45
CA PHE A 68 -1.83 -20.45 16.16
C PHE A 68 -0.42 -19.98 15.83
N THR A 69 0.57 -20.83 16.06
CA THR A 69 1.98 -20.60 15.74
C THR A 69 2.41 -21.51 14.60
N VAL A 70 2.98 -20.95 13.54
CA VAL A 70 3.53 -21.72 12.40
C VAL A 70 5.00 -21.45 12.18
N GLN A 71 5.74 -22.43 11.67
CA GLN A 71 7.12 -22.23 11.22
C GLN A 71 7.14 -21.75 9.76
N LEU A 72 7.77 -20.59 9.52
CA LEU A 72 7.95 -20.00 8.19
C LEU A 72 9.41 -19.55 8.01
N GLY A 73 10.18 -20.31 7.22
CA GLY A 73 11.52 -19.92 6.77
C GLY A 73 12.50 -19.67 7.92
N GLY A 74 12.57 -20.60 8.86
CA GLY A 74 13.42 -20.55 10.04
C GLY A 74 12.84 -19.77 11.23
N PHE A 75 11.78 -19.00 11.03
CA PHE A 75 11.10 -18.23 12.09
C PHE A 75 9.79 -18.88 12.51
N TYR A 76 9.33 -18.57 13.72
CA TYR A 76 8.02 -18.97 14.21
C TYR A 76 7.11 -17.75 14.28
N PHE A 77 5.95 -17.85 13.64
CA PHE A 77 4.96 -16.78 13.55
C PHE A 77 3.70 -17.20 14.29
N THR A 78 3.36 -16.47 15.36
CA THR A 78 2.03 -16.56 15.97
C THR A 78 1.08 -15.63 15.25
N PHE A 79 0.08 -16.19 14.60
CA PHE A 79 -1.00 -15.44 13.97
C PHE A 79 -2.14 -15.20 14.96
N LEU A 80 -2.64 -13.96 14.97
CA LEU A 80 -3.85 -13.56 15.67
C LEU A 80 -4.92 -13.19 14.64
N GLN A 81 -6.02 -13.94 14.63
CA GLN A 81 -7.12 -13.83 13.65
C GLN A 81 -8.43 -13.32 14.26
N ASP A 82 -8.55 -13.23 15.59
CA ASP A 82 -9.73 -12.67 16.24
C ASP A 82 -9.67 -11.13 16.30
N PRO A 83 -10.55 -10.41 15.58
CA PRO A 83 -10.54 -8.95 15.56
C PRO A 83 -10.92 -8.30 16.90
N LEU A 84 -11.63 -9.01 17.79
CA LEU A 84 -11.92 -8.52 19.14
C LEU A 84 -10.64 -8.49 20.00
N SER A 85 -9.65 -9.32 19.68
CA SER A 85 -8.38 -9.45 20.39
C SER A 85 -7.23 -8.61 19.79
N PHE A 86 -7.43 -7.94 18.65
CA PHE A 86 -6.38 -7.13 18.01
C PHE A 86 -5.81 -6.02 18.90
N GLY A 87 -6.57 -5.55 19.90
CA GLY A 87 -6.06 -4.59 20.87
C GLY A 87 -4.77 -5.04 21.58
N ALA A 88 -4.62 -6.33 21.85
CA ALA A 88 -3.44 -6.91 22.49
C ALA A 88 -2.19 -6.88 21.58
N PHE A 89 -2.38 -6.90 20.26
CA PHE A 89 -1.29 -6.74 19.29
C PHE A 89 -0.99 -5.26 19.00
N VAL A 90 -2.04 -4.47 18.81
CA VAL A 90 -1.94 -3.08 18.31
C VAL A 90 -1.40 -2.12 19.36
N LYS A 91 -1.78 -2.31 20.63
CA LYS A 91 -1.46 -1.37 21.73
C LYS A 91 -0.23 -1.75 22.54
N GLU A 92 0.35 -2.93 22.28
CA GLU A 92 1.50 -3.41 23.05
C GLU A 92 2.74 -2.51 22.84
N SER A 93 3.58 -2.42 23.86
CA SER A 93 4.75 -1.54 23.83
C SER A 93 5.78 -2.02 22.80
N ARG A 94 6.54 -1.07 22.24
CA ARG A 94 7.63 -1.38 21.29
C ARG A 94 8.77 -2.19 21.92
N GLU A 95 8.91 -2.11 23.25
CA GLU A 95 9.88 -2.89 24.01
C GLU A 95 9.56 -4.38 24.02
N LYS A 96 8.30 -4.75 23.76
CA LYS A 96 7.82 -6.12 23.65
C LYS A 96 7.54 -6.54 22.21
N LEU A 97 6.83 -5.71 21.43
CA LEU A 97 6.48 -5.97 20.04
C LEU A 97 7.04 -4.88 19.12
N ASP A 98 8.16 -5.18 18.47
CA ASP A 98 8.85 -4.21 17.59
C ASP A 98 8.63 -4.48 16.10
N PHE A 99 8.27 -3.45 15.36
CA PHE A 99 8.16 -3.49 13.90
C PHE A 99 9.51 -3.28 13.21
N ASN A 100 10.39 -2.48 13.80
CA ASN A 100 11.58 -1.97 13.13
C ASN A 100 12.59 -3.08 12.83
N LYS A 101 12.75 -4.07 13.71
CA LYS A 101 13.65 -5.20 13.52
C LYS A 101 13.33 -5.99 12.26
N PHE A 102 12.04 -6.18 11.96
CA PHE A 102 11.61 -6.82 10.71
C PHE A 102 11.78 -5.87 9.51
N ALA A 103 11.29 -4.63 9.65
CA ALA A 103 11.32 -3.64 8.57
C ALA A 103 12.75 -3.35 8.06
N ARG A 104 13.75 -3.26 8.94
CA ARG A 104 15.15 -3.01 8.57
C ARG A 104 15.71 -4.03 7.59
N HIS A 105 15.46 -5.32 7.82
CA HIS A 105 15.94 -6.39 6.94
C HIS A 105 15.27 -6.34 5.57
N LEU A 106 13.97 -6.08 5.55
CA LEU A 106 13.20 -5.93 4.32
C LEU A 106 13.70 -4.73 3.52
N VAL A 107 13.81 -3.56 4.17
CA VAL A 107 14.23 -2.32 3.53
C VAL A 107 15.64 -2.40 2.99
N HIS A 108 16.58 -2.99 3.75
CA HIS A 108 17.94 -3.22 3.26
C HIS A 108 17.96 -4.15 2.04
N ARG A 109 17.26 -5.28 2.11
CA ARG A 109 17.23 -6.25 1.00
C ARG A 109 16.62 -5.65 -0.26
N VAL A 110 15.49 -4.98 -0.11
CA VAL A 110 14.73 -4.45 -1.23
C VAL A 110 15.42 -3.21 -1.78
N PHE A 111 15.77 -2.22 -0.96
CA PHE A 111 16.19 -0.90 -1.42
C PHE A 111 17.67 -0.59 -1.24
N GLY A 112 18.44 -1.48 -0.61
CA GLY A 112 19.85 -1.23 -0.28
C GLY A 112 20.08 -0.17 0.81
N TYR A 113 19.02 0.29 1.49
CA TYR A 113 19.09 1.30 2.53
C TYR A 113 19.39 0.68 3.91
N VAL A 114 20.35 1.27 4.62
CA VAL A 114 20.71 0.90 6.00
C VAL A 114 20.18 1.97 6.95
N ALA A 115 19.13 1.63 7.70
CA ALA A 115 18.49 2.60 8.60
C ALA A 115 19.35 2.91 9.83
N ILE A 116 19.48 4.20 10.14
CA ILE A 116 20.13 4.68 11.36
C ILE A 116 19.26 4.49 12.62
N GLU A 117 19.88 4.67 13.78
CA GLU A 117 19.14 4.82 15.03
C GLU A 117 18.30 6.10 15.02
N GLY A 118 17.12 6.07 15.63
CA GLY A 118 16.20 7.22 15.63
C GLY A 118 15.53 7.54 14.29
N HIS A 119 15.82 6.79 13.20
CA HIS A 119 15.22 6.99 11.88
C HIS A 119 13.67 7.10 11.91
N HIS A 120 13.03 6.27 12.74
CA HIS A 120 11.57 6.32 12.89
C HIS A 120 11.06 7.68 13.43
N GLN A 121 11.82 8.33 14.31
CA GLN A 121 11.44 9.66 14.83
C GLN A 121 11.51 10.70 13.73
N VAL A 122 12.55 10.65 12.87
CA VAL A 122 12.65 11.52 11.69
C VAL A 122 11.42 11.34 10.79
N LEU A 123 11.09 10.08 10.44
CA LEU A 123 9.91 9.75 9.65
C LEU A 123 8.62 10.24 10.31
N GLN A 124 8.45 10.02 11.61
CA GLN A 124 7.24 10.41 12.34
C GLN A 124 7.09 11.92 12.40
N THR A 125 8.17 12.66 12.69
CA THR A 125 8.15 14.13 12.78
C THR A 125 7.82 14.76 11.43
N SER A 126 8.56 14.42 10.37
CA SER A 126 8.30 14.97 9.04
C SER A 126 6.89 14.60 8.55
N SER A 127 6.47 13.34 8.73
CA SER A 127 5.13 12.94 8.28
C SER A 127 4.00 13.60 9.08
N ASN A 128 4.19 13.83 10.38
CA ASN A 128 3.20 14.53 11.20
C ASN A 128 3.08 16.02 10.82
N LYS A 129 4.17 16.62 10.33
CA LYS A 129 4.19 18.01 9.87
C LYS A 129 3.50 18.17 8.52
N HIS A 130 3.77 17.27 7.57
CA HIS A 130 3.39 17.46 6.16
C HIS A 130 2.24 16.58 5.66
N LEU A 131 2.00 15.41 6.25
CA LEU A 131 1.03 14.43 5.73
C LEU A 131 -0.26 14.33 6.55
N LYS A 132 -0.52 15.31 7.43
CA LYS A 132 -1.76 15.42 8.21
C LYS A 132 -2.00 16.88 8.62
N GLY A 133 -3.20 17.19 9.10
CA GLY A 133 -3.54 18.53 9.58
C GLY A 133 -3.35 19.59 8.51
N ASP A 134 -2.78 20.74 8.88
CA ASP A 134 -2.61 21.89 8.01
C ASP A 134 -1.54 21.67 6.93
N GLY A 135 -0.48 20.89 7.22
CA GLY A 135 0.55 20.57 6.22
C GLY A 135 0.02 19.79 5.02
N LEU A 136 -1.14 19.13 5.17
CA LEU A 136 -1.82 18.43 4.09
C LEU A 136 -2.33 19.39 3.01
N GLU A 137 -2.58 20.66 3.32
CA GLU A 137 -3.13 21.63 2.37
C GLU A 137 -2.18 21.88 1.19
N VAL A 138 -0.90 22.13 1.48
CA VAL A 138 0.14 22.34 0.46
C VAL A 138 0.30 21.08 -0.41
N MET A 139 0.37 19.91 0.23
CA MET A 139 0.48 18.63 -0.48
C MET A 139 -0.75 18.37 -1.38
N THR A 140 -1.95 18.72 -0.90
CA THR A 140 -3.19 18.61 -1.68
C THR A 140 -3.14 19.52 -2.90
N GLN A 141 -2.72 20.78 -2.74
CA GLN A 141 -2.61 21.73 -3.86
C GLN A 141 -1.58 21.29 -4.89
N ALA A 142 -0.39 20.85 -4.45
CA ALA A 142 0.64 20.30 -5.33
C ALA A 142 0.11 19.09 -6.13
N MET A 143 -0.59 18.17 -5.46
CA MET A 143 -1.20 17.02 -6.11
C MET A 143 -2.28 17.40 -7.13
N THR A 144 -3.18 18.35 -6.79
CA THR A 144 -4.20 18.84 -7.73
C THR A 144 -3.54 19.42 -8.99
N SER A 145 -2.54 20.29 -8.81
CA SER A 145 -1.83 20.94 -9.92
C SER A 145 -1.15 19.92 -10.84
N ASN A 146 -0.45 18.95 -10.25
CA ASN A 146 0.23 17.91 -11.02
C ASN A 146 -0.75 16.94 -11.70
N LEU A 147 -1.86 16.55 -11.05
CA LEU A 147 -2.93 15.76 -11.67
C LEU A 147 -3.50 16.50 -12.88
N GLN A 148 -3.82 17.79 -12.75
CA GLN A 148 -4.35 18.59 -13.86
C GLN A 148 -3.33 18.74 -15.00
N ASN A 149 -2.05 18.99 -14.69
CA ASN A 149 -0.98 19.02 -15.70
C ASN A 149 -0.94 17.71 -16.49
N LEU A 150 -1.06 16.56 -15.83
CA LEU A 150 -0.98 15.26 -16.48
C LEU A 150 -2.25 14.89 -17.24
N MET A 151 -3.43 15.18 -16.68
CA MET A 151 -4.72 14.78 -17.26
C MET A 151 -5.19 15.73 -18.36
N LEU A 152 -4.81 17.02 -18.31
CA LEU A 152 -5.41 18.08 -19.14
C LEU A 152 -4.43 18.73 -20.13
N HIS A 153 -3.20 18.24 -20.29
CA HIS A 153 -2.20 18.86 -21.18
C HIS A 153 -2.57 18.90 -22.67
N ASN A 154 -3.44 18.02 -23.13
CA ASN A 154 -3.91 18.01 -24.53
C ASN A 154 -5.18 18.86 -24.74
N VAL A 155 -5.62 19.63 -23.73
CA VAL A 155 -6.76 20.56 -23.81
C VAL A 155 -6.35 21.79 -24.63
N GLY A 156 -6.24 21.66 -25.95
CA GLY A 156 -5.92 22.83 -26.81
C GLY A 156 -5.67 22.57 -28.29
N SER A 157 -5.42 21.32 -28.73
CA SER A 157 -5.42 21.04 -30.17
C SER A 157 -6.87 21.00 -30.68
N ALA A 158 -7.23 21.94 -31.56
CA ALA A 158 -8.60 22.16 -32.05
C ALA A 158 -9.22 20.95 -32.82
N ALA A 159 -8.56 19.79 -32.87
CA ALA A 159 -8.98 18.62 -33.62
C ALA A 159 -9.45 17.42 -32.77
N ASP A 160 -9.10 17.33 -31.47
CA ASP A 160 -9.16 16.03 -30.74
C ASP A 160 -10.01 15.97 -29.47
N GLN A 161 -10.61 17.08 -29.02
CA GLN A 161 -11.18 17.16 -27.66
C GLN A 161 -12.44 16.29 -27.40
N ARG A 162 -13.10 15.78 -28.44
CA ARG A 162 -14.32 14.93 -28.31
C ARG A 162 -14.11 13.47 -28.69
N THR A 163 -12.91 13.10 -29.13
CA THR A 163 -12.61 11.75 -29.58
C THR A 163 -12.39 10.86 -28.36
N TRP A 164 -13.01 9.68 -28.37
CA TRP A 164 -12.75 8.66 -27.36
C TRP A 164 -11.31 8.17 -27.48
N VAL A 165 -10.56 8.26 -26.38
CA VAL A 165 -9.24 7.65 -26.23
C VAL A 165 -9.42 6.30 -25.54
N GLU A 166 -8.82 5.24 -26.09
CA GLU A 166 -8.84 3.90 -25.50
C GLU A 166 -7.53 3.65 -24.74
N ASP A 167 -7.63 3.05 -23.55
CA ASP A 167 -6.47 2.73 -22.72
C ASP A 167 -6.78 1.55 -21.75
N GLY A 168 -5.77 1.05 -21.06
CA GLY A 168 -5.90 0.15 -19.92
C GLY A 168 -6.14 0.93 -18.63
N LEU A 169 -7.26 0.67 -17.95
CA LEU A 169 -7.68 1.36 -16.73
C LEU A 169 -6.64 1.26 -15.61
N PHE A 170 -6.02 0.09 -15.42
CA PHE A 170 -4.99 -0.10 -14.41
C PHE A 170 -3.73 0.69 -14.73
N MET A 171 -3.23 0.60 -15.97
CA MET A 171 -2.05 1.35 -16.38
C MET A 171 -2.30 2.85 -16.37
N TYR A 172 -3.45 3.33 -16.82
CA TYR A 172 -3.84 4.74 -16.76
C TYR A 172 -3.91 5.26 -15.32
N SER A 173 -4.69 4.61 -14.45
CA SER A 173 -4.83 5.04 -13.05
C SER A 173 -3.48 5.02 -12.31
N TYR A 174 -2.66 3.99 -12.52
CA TYR A 174 -1.36 3.91 -11.88
C TYR A 174 -0.41 4.98 -12.44
N ASN A 175 -0.34 5.15 -13.77
CA ASN A 175 0.52 6.14 -14.41
C ASN A 175 0.22 7.55 -13.91
N ILE A 176 -1.04 7.99 -13.99
CA ILE A 176 -1.45 9.35 -13.64
C ILE A 176 -1.18 9.63 -12.16
N VAL A 177 -1.63 8.74 -11.26
CA VAL A 177 -1.47 8.94 -9.81
C VAL A 177 0.01 8.86 -9.40
N PHE A 178 0.78 7.92 -9.96
CA PHE A 178 2.21 7.80 -9.69
C PHE A 178 2.96 9.09 -10.07
N ARG A 179 2.73 9.58 -11.30
CA ARG A 179 3.45 10.74 -11.83
C ARG A 179 3.08 12.00 -11.07
N ALA A 180 1.80 12.18 -10.75
CA ALA A 180 1.34 13.31 -9.97
C ALA A 180 1.91 13.28 -8.54
N GLY A 181 1.89 12.12 -7.88
CA GLY A 181 2.48 11.95 -6.55
C GLY A 181 3.99 12.14 -6.54
N TYR A 182 4.71 11.62 -7.55
CA TYR A 182 6.14 11.84 -7.73
C TYR A 182 6.48 13.33 -7.84
N LEU A 183 5.84 14.07 -8.76
CA LEU A 183 6.10 15.50 -8.94
C LEU A 183 5.74 16.31 -7.69
N SER A 184 4.69 15.92 -6.97
CA SER A 184 4.26 16.60 -5.74
C SER A 184 5.22 16.39 -4.56
N LEU A 185 5.96 15.29 -4.55
CA LEU A 185 6.90 14.94 -3.48
C LEU A 185 8.34 15.36 -3.82
N TYR A 186 8.78 15.12 -5.05
CA TYR A 186 10.16 15.31 -5.50
C TYR A 186 10.38 16.59 -6.32
N GLY A 187 9.33 17.38 -6.52
CA GLY A 187 9.37 18.64 -7.22
C GLY A 187 9.30 18.51 -8.75
N ASN A 188 9.21 19.68 -9.37
CA ASN A 188 8.99 19.93 -10.79
C ASN A 188 10.26 20.43 -11.49
N ALA A 189 10.30 20.31 -12.81
CA ALA A 189 11.34 20.90 -13.63
C ALA A 189 11.42 22.43 -13.41
N PRO A 190 12.63 23.00 -13.26
CA PRO A 190 12.81 24.41 -12.96
C PRO A 190 12.40 25.34 -14.12
N HIS A 191 11.30 26.07 -13.97
CA HIS A 191 10.70 26.88 -15.05
C HIS A 191 11.64 27.96 -15.63
N LYS A 192 12.51 28.52 -14.78
CA LYS A 192 13.46 29.58 -15.17
C LYS A 192 14.54 29.07 -16.11
N SER A 193 15.00 27.83 -15.95
CA SER A 193 16.04 27.24 -16.81
C SER A 193 15.46 26.55 -18.05
N GLU A 194 14.19 26.13 -18.02
CA GLU A 194 13.53 25.48 -19.16
C GLU A 194 12.98 26.46 -20.21
N GLY A 195 13.13 27.77 -19.99
CA GLY A 195 12.66 28.79 -20.93
C GLY A 195 11.14 28.99 -20.92
N GLY A 196 10.47 28.69 -19.80
CA GLY A 196 9.06 28.94 -19.58
C GLY A 196 8.34 27.84 -18.78
N GLU A 197 7.18 28.18 -18.23
CA GLU A 197 6.36 27.24 -17.43
C GLU A 197 5.86 26.04 -18.25
N GLU A 198 5.41 26.25 -19.49
CA GLU A 198 4.88 25.16 -20.31
C GLU A 198 5.97 24.15 -20.71
N LYS A 199 7.18 24.62 -21.04
CA LYS A 199 8.32 23.73 -21.34
C LYS A 199 8.74 22.90 -20.13
N ALA A 200 8.71 23.49 -18.93
CA ALA A 200 8.93 22.74 -17.70
C ALA A 200 7.85 21.68 -17.48
N LYS A 201 6.58 22.01 -17.74
CA LYS A 201 5.47 21.05 -17.66
C LYS A 201 5.60 19.92 -18.71
N GLU A 202 5.99 20.23 -19.95
CA GLU A 202 6.29 19.23 -20.99
C GLU A 202 7.40 18.27 -20.55
N ARG A 203 8.47 18.82 -19.98
CA ARG A 203 9.59 18.03 -19.44
C ARG A 203 9.15 17.15 -18.28
N ASP A 204 8.38 17.69 -17.32
CA ASP A 204 7.80 16.92 -16.22
C ASP A 204 6.96 15.75 -16.73
N ARG A 205 6.13 15.98 -17.76
CA ARG A 205 5.32 14.92 -18.37
C ARG A 205 6.23 13.83 -18.96
N ALA A 206 7.24 14.19 -19.75
CA ALA A 206 8.12 13.20 -20.38
C ALA A 206 8.98 12.42 -19.36
N GLU A 207 9.63 13.11 -18.41
CA GLU A 207 10.51 12.48 -17.42
C GLU A 207 9.74 11.58 -16.46
N SER A 208 8.58 12.04 -15.97
CA SER A 208 7.77 11.25 -15.03
C SER A 208 7.20 9.98 -15.68
N ASP A 209 6.87 10.01 -16.98
CA ASP A 209 6.38 8.84 -17.71
C ASP A 209 7.47 7.78 -17.92
N ALA A 210 8.68 8.23 -18.30
CA ALA A 210 9.85 7.36 -18.38
C ALA A 210 10.19 6.74 -17.01
N LEU A 211 10.13 7.53 -15.94
CA LEU A 211 10.36 7.04 -14.58
C LEU A 211 9.31 6.01 -14.15
N PHE A 212 8.03 6.24 -14.47
CA PHE A 212 6.95 5.29 -14.18
C PHE A 212 7.19 3.93 -14.87
N SER A 213 7.64 3.95 -16.12
CA SER A 213 7.95 2.73 -16.87
C SER A 213 9.02 1.88 -16.18
N GLU A 214 10.11 2.50 -15.71
CA GLU A 214 11.15 1.81 -14.94
C GLU A 214 10.66 1.39 -13.55
N PHE A 215 9.77 2.18 -12.94
CA PHE A 215 9.19 1.86 -11.64
C PHE A 215 8.30 0.62 -11.71
N ARG A 216 7.51 0.47 -12.77
CA ARG A 216 6.71 -0.74 -12.99
C ARG A 216 7.56 -1.99 -13.14
N LYS A 217 8.69 -1.91 -13.87
CA LYS A 217 9.66 -3.02 -13.96
C LYS A 217 10.18 -3.41 -12.58
N TYR A 218 10.56 -2.43 -11.77
CA TYR A 218 11.08 -2.67 -10.42
C TYR A 218 10.01 -3.22 -9.47
N ASP A 219 8.83 -2.61 -9.44
CA ASP A 219 7.72 -3.01 -8.58
C ASP A 219 7.24 -4.45 -8.90
N GLN A 220 7.28 -4.90 -10.16
CA GLN A 220 6.99 -6.29 -10.52
C GLN A 220 7.96 -7.31 -9.88
N LEU A 221 9.21 -6.90 -9.60
CA LEU A 221 10.20 -7.76 -8.93
C LEU A 221 10.04 -7.75 -7.40
N PHE A 222 9.28 -6.79 -6.86
CA PHE A 222 9.18 -6.52 -5.42
C PHE A 222 8.81 -7.75 -4.58
N PRO A 223 7.79 -8.57 -4.92
CA PRO A 223 7.46 -9.74 -4.11
C PRO A 223 8.64 -10.70 -3.95
N ASN A 224 9.32 -11.01 -5.05
CA ASN A 224 10.45 -11.93 -5.05
C ASN A 224 11.70 -11.31 -4.39
N LEU A 225 11.89 -10.00 -4.49
CA LEU A 225 12.90 -9.27 -3.72
C LEU A 225 12.66 -9.40 -2.22
N ALA A 226 11.44 -9.15 -1.77
CA ALA A 226 11.07 -9.24 -0.37
C ALA A 226 11.32 -10.64 0.21
N TYR A 227 10.96 -11.70 -0.53
CA TYR A 227 11.25 -13.08 -0.15
C TYR A 227 12.72 -13.50 -0.33
N GLY A 228 13.54 -12.75 -1.08
CA GLY A 228 14.95 -13.08 -1.32
C GLY A 228 15.15 -14.25 -2.28
N VAL A 229 14.28 -14.38 -3.29
CA VAL A 229 14.15 -15.56 -4.16
C VAL A 229 14.22 -15.21 -5.65
N LEU A 230 14.76 -14.04 -5.98
CA LEU A 230 14.97 -13.65 -7.37
C LEU A 230 15.99 -14.57 -8.07
N PRO A 231 15.70 -15.05 -9.29
CA PRO A 231 16.68 -15.68 -10.16
C PRO A 231 17.84 -14.73 -10.51
N PRO A 232 19.03 -15.23 -10.90
CA PRO A 232 20.21 -14.41 -11.16
C PRO A 232 19.98 -13.24 -12.14
N ARG A 233 19.32 -13.48 -13.28
CA ARG A 233 19.02 -12.43 -14.27
C ARG A 233 18.14 -11.32 -13.70
N GLN A 234 17.09 -11.68 -12.98
CA GLN A 234 16.20 -10.70 -12.35
C GLN A 234 16.88 -9.97 -11.19
N LYS A 235 17.82 -10.63 -10.49
CA LYS A 235 18.64 -9.97 -9.47
C LYS A 235 19.53 -8.90 -10.08
N MET A 236 20.19 -9.19 -11.21
CA MET A 236 20.97 -8.18 -11.94
C MET A 236 20.11 -7.01 -12.39
N GLU A 237 18.91 -7.28 -12.91
CA GLU A 237 17.97 -6.22 -13.30
C GLU A 237 17.49 -5.40 -12.10
N ALA A 238 17.22 -6.02 -10.96
CA ALA A 238 16.85 -5.31 -9.73
C ALA A 238 17.98 -4.41 -9.23
N GLU A 239 19.25 -4.84 -9.30
CA GLU A 239 20.39 -3.98 -8.98
C GLU A 239 20.52 -2.81 -9.96
N ARG A 240 20.37 -3.06 -11.28
CA ARG A 240 20.38 -2.00 -12.31
C ARG A 240 19.31 -0.95 -12.04
N LEU A 241 18.08 -1.39 -11.77
CA LEU A 241 16.94 -0.51 -11.49
C LEU A 241 17.15 0.26 -10.19
N LYS A 242 17.68 -0.37 -9.13
CA LYS A 242 18.05 0.35 -7.90
C LYS A 242 19.05 1.47 -8.16
N SER A 243 20.13 1.18 -8.88
CA SER A 243 21.13 2.19 -9.22
C SER A 243 20.53 3.34 -10.04
N LEU A 244 19.64 3.04 -11.00
CA LEU A 244 18.90 4.05 -11.74
C LEU A 244 18.08 4.96 -10.82
N PHE A 245 17.34 4.37 -9.87
CA PHE A 245 16.51 5.15 -8.94
C PHE A 245 17.33 5.96 -7.95
N TRP A 246 18.44 5.41 -7.43
CA TRP A 246 19.34 6.15 -6.55
C TRP A 246 19.93 7.36 -7.26
N ASP A 247 20.34 7.20 -8.52
CA ASP A 247 20.84 8.31 -9.34
C ASP A 247 19.74 9.31 -9.72
N THR A 248 18.53 8.84 -10.05
CA THR A 248 17.42 9.73 -10.44
C THR A 248 16.88 10.55 -9.27
N LEU A 249 16.85 9.94 -8.08
CA LEU A 249 16.33 10.55 -6.85
C LEU A 249 17.45 11.14 -5.99
N ALA A 250 18.66 11.28 -6.53
CA ALA A 250 19.82 11.77 -5.81
C ALA A 250 19.53 13.16 -5.22
N VAL A 251 19.95 13.38 -3.97
CA VAL A 251 19.69 14.62 -3.22
C VAL A 251 20.09 15.85 -4.02
N GLN A 252 21.24 15.81 -4.70
CA GLN A 252 21.74 16.93 -5.51
C GLN A 252 20.84 17.24 -6.71
N LYS A 253 20.25 16.24 -7.36
CA LYS A 253 19.32 16.45 -8.48
C LYS A 253 17.96 16.95 -7.99
N VAL A 254 17.47 16.39 -6.89
CA VAL A 254 16.19 16.83 -6.30
C VAL A 254 16.29 18.28 -5.83
N LYS A 255 17.41 18.70 -5.20
CA LYS A 255 17.64 20.09 -4.77
C LYS A 255 17.58 21.13 -5.89
N THR A 256 17.79 20.74 -7.16
CA THR A 256 17.69 21.65 -8.31
C THR A 256 16.28 21.83 -8.85
N ARG A 257 15.30 21.09 -8.31
CA ARG A 257 13.91 21.15 -8.75
C ARG A 257 13.13 22.24 -8.03
N ASP A 258 12.10 22.76 -8.69
CA ASP A 258 11.14 23.67 -8.09
C ASP A 258 10.10 22.87 -7.27
N ASN A 259 9.44 23.52 -6.31
CA ASN A 259 8.28 22.97 -5.59
C ASN A 259 8.50 21.60 -4.93
N ILE A 260 9.70 21.32 -4.41
CA ILE A 260 9.99 20.07 -3.68
C ILE A 260 9.04 19.95 -2.48
N GLY A 261 8.40 18.79 -2.32
CA GLY A 261 7.47 18.54 -1.23
C GLY A 261 8.17 18.63 0.13
N GLY A 262 7.59 19.39 1.05
CA GLY A 262 8.17 19.63 2.38
C GLY A 262 8.47 18.34 3.16
N TRP A 263 7.71 17.27 2.91
CA TRP A 263 7.97 15.95 3.50
C TRP A 263 9.31 15.35 3.07
N VAL A 264 9.62 15.38 1.76
CA VAL A 264 10.88 14.88 1.20
C VAL A 264 12.03 15.78 1.62
N TRP A 265 11.82 17.10 1.54
CA TRP A 265 12.82 18.09 1.90
C TRP A 265 13.27 17.96 3.37
N ASP A 266 12.32 17.98 4.32
CA ASP A 266 12.64 17.86 5.76
C ASP A 266 13.25 16.50 6.09
N MET A 267 12.90 15.44 5.36
CA MET A 267 13.53 14.12 5.53
C MET A 267 14.99 14.12 5.12
N GLN A 268 15.31 14.71 3.96
CA GLN A 268 16.69 14.83 3.49
C GLN A 268 17.52 15.65 4.48
N GLN A 269 17.02 16.83 4.88
CA GLN A 269 17.72 17.70 5.84
C GLN A 269 17.95 17.01 7.19
N ALA A 270 16.93 16.37 7.76
CA ALA A 270 17.06 15.74 9.06
C ALA A 270 18.01 14.52 9.05
N LEU A 271 18.19 13.85 7.91
CA LEU A 271 19.18 12.78 7.76
C LEU A 271 20.59 13.34 7.57
N ASP A 272 20.73 14.40 6.79
CA ASP A 272 22.00 15.12 6.58
C ASP A 272 22.53 15.70 7.91
N GLU A 273 21.67 16.36 8.69
CA GLU A 273 21.99 16.87 10.04
C GLU A 273 22.43 15.77 11.03
N LYS A 274 21.99 14.53 10.80
CA LYS A 274 22.40 13.36 11.58
C LYS A 274 23.69 12.71 11.06
N GLY A 275 24.34 13.31 10.06
CA GLY A 275 25.58 12.81 9.47
C GLY A 275 25.41 11.56 8.62
N VAL A 276 24.21 11.32 8.07
CA VAL A 276 23.99 10.23 7.12
C VAL A 276 24.67 10.57 5.80
N GLU A 277 25.52 9.67 5.31
CA GLU A 277 26.22 9.88 4.04
C GLU A 277 25.22 10.05 2.89
N GLU A 278 25.48 11.00 1.98
CA GLU A 278 24.54 11.43 0.94
C GLU A 278 24.06 10.25 0.08
N SER A 279 24.97 9.34 -0.30
CA SER A 279 24.59 8.15 -1.07
C SER A 279 23.58 7.26 -0.35
N MET A 280 23.56 7.27 0.98
CA MET A 280 22.58 6.55 1.78
C MET A 280 21.24 7.29 1.87
N ILE A 281 21.26 8.63 1.82
CA ILE A 281 20.04 9.44 1.70
C ILE A 281 19.39 9.20 0.33
N ASP A 282 20.17 9.11 -0.74
CA ASP A 282 19.68 8.78 -2.10
C ASP A 282 18.95 7.42 -2.11
N ARG A 283 19.49 6.41 -1.41
CA ARG A 283 18.82 5.11 -1.26
C ARG A 283 17.52 5.23 -0.50
N TYR A 284 17.47 6.09 0.51
CA TYR A 284 16.24 6.35 1.27
C TYR A 284 15.18 7.03 0.42
N MET A 285 15.56 7.89 -0.53
CA MET A 285 14.61 8.51 -1.45
C MET A 285 13.85 7.49 -2.27
N LEU A 286 14.48 6.37 -2.68
CA LEU A 286 13.77 5.25 -3.31
C LEU A 286 12.80 4.54 -2.35
N VAL A 287 13.15 4.42 -1.06
CA VAL A 287 12.22 3.88 -0.04
C VAL A 287 10.96 4.74 0.03
N LEU A 288 11.12 6.07 0.06
CA LEU A 288 10.00 7.02 0.09
C LEU A 288 9.15 6.96 -1.19
N LEU A 289 9.78 6.81 -2.36
CA LEU A 289 9.08 6.72 -3.64
C LEU A 289 8.19 5.48 -3.68
N TRP A 290 8.74 4.30 -3.37
CA TRP A 290 7.94 3.08 -3.37
C TRP A 290 6.87 3.09 -2.28
N ALA A 291 7.18 3.60 -1.08
CA ALA A 291 6.21 3.66 0.01
C ALA A 291 5.01 4.58 -0.29
N SER A 292 5.24 5.71 -0.97
CA SER A 292 4.20 6.67 -1.34
C SER A 292 3.42 6.25 -2.59
N GLN A 293 4.09 5.68 -3.60
CA GLN A 293 3.46 5.43 -4.91
C GLN A 293 3.04 3.97 -5.16
N GLY A 294 3.66 3.01 -4.46
CA GLY A 294 3.45 1.57 -4.67
C GLY A 294 2.03 1.06 -4.40
N ASN A 295 1.25 1.81 -3.61
CA ASN A 295 -0.09 1.41 -3.18
C ASN A 295 -1.21 2.31 -3.73
N THR A 296 -0.94 3.62 -3.90
CA THR A 296 -1.97 4.59 -4.27
C THR A 296 -2.47 4.36 -5.69
N GLY A 297 -1.57 4.10 -6.65
CA GLY A 297 -1.95 3.79 -8.04
C GLY A 297 -2.88 2.58 -8.19
N PRO A 298 -2.53 1.39 -7.66
CA PRO A 298 -3.42 0.24 -7.66
C PRO A 298 -4.76 0.50 -6.96
N SER A 299 -4.76 1.27 -5.86
CA SER A 299 -5.99 1.62 -5.16
C SER A 299 -6.89 2.55 -5.97
N ALA A 300 -6.30 3.48 -6.74
CA ALA A 300 -7.03 4.36 -7.65
C ALA A 300 -7.71 3.58 -8.78
N PHE A 301 -7.02 2.58 -9.33
CA PHE A 301 -7.59 1.64 -10.29
C PHE A 301 -8.82 0.93 -9.72
N TRP A 302 -8.69 0.30 -8.55
CA TRP A 302 -9.80 -0.44 -7.96
C TRP A 302 -10.99 0.45 -7.65
N LEU A 303 -10.74 1.66 -7.12
CA LEU A 303 -11.80 2.62 -6.82
C LEU A 303 -12.57 2.99 -8.09
N LEU A 304 -11.86 3.39 -9.15
CA LEU A 304 -12.50 3.79 -10.40
C LEU A 304 -13.23 2.61 -11.06
N LEU A 305 -12.63 1.42 -11.07
CA LEU A 305 -13.28 0.21 -11.59
C LEU A 305 -14.55 -0.15 -10.81
N PHE A 306 -14.51 -0.12 -9.48
CA PHE A 306 -15.70 -0.43 -8.67
C PHE A 306 -16.81 0.57 -8.93
N LEU A 307 -16.51 1.87 -9.02
CA LEU A 307 -17.53 2.86 -9.41
C LEU A 307 -18.11 2.55 -10.79
N MET A 308 -17.28 2.24 -11.80
CA MET A 308 -17.76 1.92 -13.16
C MET A 308 -18.60 0.63 -13.22
N LYS A 309 -18.37 -0.33 -12.31
CA LYS A 309 -19.12 -1.58 -12.21
C LYS A 309 -20.40 -1.48 -11.36
N HIS A 310 -20.60 -0.38 -10.65
CA HIS A 310 -21.74 -0.16 -9.75
C HIS A 310 -22.39 1.20 -10.07
N PRO A 311 -23.33 1.25 -11.03
CA PRO A 311 -23.95 2.50 -11.48
C PRO A 311 -24.56 3.34 -10.36
N GLU A 312 -25.13 2.69 -9.33
CA GLU A 312 -25.66 3.34 -8.13
C GLU A 312 -24.57 4.09 -7.35
N ALA A 313 -23.38 3.50 -7.22
CA ALA A 313 -22.24 4.12 -6.57
C ALA A 313 -21.68 5.28 -7.43
N MET A 314 -21.56 5.07 -8.75
CA MET A 314 -21.11 6.10 -9.68
C MET A 314 -22.02 7.33 -9.64
N THR A 315 -23.33 7.13 -9.64
CA THR A 315 -24.32 8.22 -9.56
C THR A 315 -24.21 8.95 -8.22
N ALA A 316 -24.21 8.23 -7.09
CA ALA A 316 -24.15 8.85 -5.77
C ALA A 316 -22.86 9.69 -5.57
N VAL A 317 -21.70 9.19 -6.02
CA VAL A 317 -20.44 9.92 -5.95
C VAL A 317 -20.44 11.12 -6.91
N ARG A 318 -21.00 10.97 -8.13
CA ARG A 318 -21.10 12.08 -9.08
C ARG A 318 -21.96 13.22 -8.54
N GLU A 319 -23.13 12.91 -7.99
CA GLU A 319 -24.02 13.90 -7.38
C GLU A 319 -23.36 14.63 -6.20
N GLU A 320 -22.60 13.91 -5.37
CA GLU A 320 -21.81 14.50 -4.29
C GLU A 320 -20.73 15.46 -4.82
N VAL A 321 -19.98 15.05 -5.84
CA VAL A 321 -18.94 15.87 -6.48
C VAL A 321 -19.54 17.14 -7.10
N ASP A 322 -20.65 17.01 -7.83
CA ASP A 322 -21.34 18.14 -8.48
C ASP A 322 -21.88 19.12 -7.43
N LYS A 323 -22.42 18.62 -6.31
CA LYS A 323 -22.85 19.44 -5.18
C LYS A 323 -21.68 20.22 -4.57
N VAL A 324 -20.55 19.55 -4.32
CA VAL A 324 -19.35 20.20 -3.73
C VAL A 324 -18.79 21.27 -4.67
N LEU A 325 -18.75 21.02 -5.98
CA LEU A 325 -18.36 22.03 -6.97
C LEU A 325 -19.26 23.27 -6.91
N LYS A 326 -20.59 23.05 -6.98
CA LYS A 326 -21.58 24.14 -6.95
C LYS A 326 -21.48 24.97 -5.66
N GLU A 327 -21.36 24.31 -4.50
CA GLU A 327 -21.19 25.01 -3.21
C GLU A 327 -19.87 25.79 -3.11
N SER A 328 -18.84 25.37 -3.85
CA SER A 328 -17.56 26.08 -3.92
C SER A 328 -17.55 27.24 -4.91
N GLY A 329 -18.64 27.46 -5.66
CA GLY A 329 -18.74 28.50 -6.67
C GLY A 329 -17.84 28.24 -7.90
N GLN A 330 -17.45 26.99 -8.13
CA GLN A 330 -16.62 26.58 -9.26
C GLN A 330 -17.46 25.86 -10.30
N GLU A 331 -17.21 26.16 -11.57
CA GLU A 331 -17.85 25.53 -12.72
C GLU A 331 -16.78 25.18 -13.75
N VAL A 332 -16.93 24.04 -14.43
CA VAL A 332 -16.07 23.68 -15.55
C VAL A 332 -16.69 24.21 -16.83
N GLN A 333 -15.92 25.03 -17.55
CA GLN A 333 -16.30 25.57 -18.84
C GLN A 333 -15.11 25.45 -19.80
N HIS A 334 -15.40 25.30 -21.10
CA HIS A 334 -14.36 25.22 -22.12
C HIS A 334 -13.53 26.51 -22.15
N GLY A 335 -12.20 26.40 -22.03
CA GLY A 335 -11.29 27.53 -21.92
C GLY A 335 -11.37 28.32 -20.59
N GLY A 336 -12.18 27.85 -19.63
CA GLY A 336 -12.29 28.45 -18.29
C GLY A 336 -11.11 28.11 -17.37
N PRO A 337 -11.06 28.71 -16.17
CA PRO A 337 -10.04 28.38 -15.19
C PRO A 337 -10.14 26.92 -14.74
N LEU A 338 -9.00 26.31 -14.45
CA LEU A 338 -8.96 24.98 -13.85
C LEU A 338 -9.57 25.00 -12.44
N ILE A 339 -10.26 23.92 -12.08
CA ILE A 339 -10.81 23.71 -10.74
C ILE A 339 -9.69 23.76 -9.70
N ASN A 340 -9.81 24.67 -8.74
CA ASN A 340 -9.02 24.69 -7.52
C ASN A 340 -9.62 23.73 -6.50
N LEU A 341 -9.23 22.46 -6.57
CA LEU A 341 -9.71 21.43 -5.65
C LEU A 341 -8.98 21.52 -4.30
N THR A 342 -9.66 22.10 -3.30
CA THR A 342 -9.10 22.36 -1.97
C THR A 342 -9.30 21.21 -0.99
N ARG A 343 -8.50 21.18 0.08
CA ARG A 343 -8.70 20.23 1.19
C ARG A 343 -10.10 20.32 1.80
N GLN A 344 -10.68 21.53 1.90
CA GLN A 344 -12.02 21.71 2.46
C GLN A 344 -13.11 21.07 1.59
N MET A 345 -12.99 21.15 0.26
CA MET A 345 -13.88 20.44 -0.65
C MET A 345 -13.79 18.93 -0.47
N LEU A 346 -12.57 18.39 -0.36
CA LEU A 346 -12.36 16.96 -0.12
C LEU A 346 -12.98 16.53 1.24
N MET A 347 -12.98 17.38 2.27
CA MET A 347 -13.64 17.03 3.54
C MET A 347 -15.18 16.96 3.47
N LYS A 348 -15.79 17.48 2.39
CA LYS A 348 -17.24 17.47 2.15
C LYS A 348 -17.70 16.34 1.22
N THR A 349 -16.96 15.23 1.17
CA THR A 349 -17.28 14.09 0.29
C THR A 349 -17.38 12.76 1.06
N PRO A 350 -18.34 12.64 2.01
CA PRO A 350 -18.51 11.43 2.82
C PRO A 350 -18.84 10.16 2.00
N ILE A 351 -19.58 10.27 0.89
CA ILE A 351 -19.90 9.13 0.02
C ILE A 351 -18.61 8.63 -0.65
N LEU A 352 -17.81 9.54 -1.20
CA LEU A 352 -16.50 9.19 -1.76
C LEU A 352 -15.55 8.63 -0.70
N ASP A 353 -15.57 9.15 0.54
CA ASP A 353 -14.81 8.58 1.66
C ASP A 353 -15.21 7.12 1.93
N SER A 354 -16.51 6.84 1.97
CA SER A 354 -17.02 5.47 2.15
C SER A 354 -16.64 4.55 0.98
N ALA A 355 -16.70 5.05 -0.26
CA ALA A 355 -16.27 4.30 -1.44
C ALA A 355 -14.77 3.98 -1.43
N VAL A 356 -13.92 4.91 -0.96
CA VAL A 356 -12.49 4.68 -0.75
C VAL A 356 -12.28 3.61 0.33
N GLU A 357 -12.96 3.72 1.47
CA GLU A 357 -12.83 2.74 2.57
C GLU A 357 -13.28 1.34 2.16
N GLU A 358 -14.35 1.22 1.36
CA GLU A 358 -14.84 -0.05 0.83
C GLU A 358 -13.89 -0.65 -0.22
N THR A 359 -13.37 0.20 -1.11
CA THR A 359 -12.36 -0.22 -2.09
C THR A 359 -11.16 -0.83 -1.37
N LEU A 360 -10.66 -0.14 -0.34
CA LEU A 360 -9.50 -0.59 0.42
C LEU A 360 -9.81 -1.82 1.28
N ARG A 361 -11.03 -1.97 1.81
CA ARG A 361 -11.45 -3.19 2.51
C ARG A 361 -11.33 -4.41 1.61
N LEU A 362 -11.72 -4.28 0.34
CA LEU A 362 -11.70 -5.38 -0.63
C LEU A 362 -10.33 -5.67 -1.24
N THR A 363 -9.42 -4.69 -1.24
CA THR A 363 -8.19 -4.76 -2.07
C THR A 363 -6.90 -4.44 -1.32
N ALA A 364 -6.93 -3.95 -0.08
CA ALA A 364 -5.73 -3.75 0.73
C ALA A 364 -5.50 -4.93 1.67
N ALA A 365 -4.37 -5.61 1.49
CA ALA A 365 -4.04 -6.81 2.24
C ALA A 365 -2.62 -6.76 2.84
N PRO A 366 -2.34 -5.84 3.76
CA PRO A 366 -1.07 -5.76 4.45
C PRO A 366 -0.91 -6.90 5.48
N LEU A 367 0.31 -7.42 5.62
CA LEU A 367 0.66 -8.35 6.71
C LEU A 367 1.32 -7.56 7.84
N LEU A 368 0.64 -7.45 8.99
CA LEU A 368 1.16 -6.69 10.12
C LEU A 368 2.01 -7.60 11.00
N THR A 369 3.34 -7.54 10.85
CA THR A 369 4.27 -8.37 11.62
C THR A 369 5.05 -7.56 12.66
N ARG A 370 5.28 -8.16 13.83
CA ARG A 370 6.14 -7.65 14.92
C ARG A 370 7.09 -8.73 15.41
N ALA A 371 8.32 -8.37 15.71
CA ALA A 371 9.25 -9.22 16.44
C ALA A 371 8.93 -9.17 17.94
N VAL A 372 8.89 -10.34 18.57
CA VAL A 372 8.68 -10.49 20.01
C VAL A 372 10.04 -10.36 20.70
N LEU A 373 10.23 -9.27 21.44
CA LEU A 373 11.52 -8.92 22.07
C LEU A 373 11.65 -9.47 23.50
N GLN A 374 10.52 -9.78 24.14
CA GLN A 374 10.41 -10.32 25.49
C GLN A 374 9.27 -11.34 25.52
N ASP A 375 9.38 -12.36 26.38
CA ASP A 375 8.26 -13.27 26.63
C ASP A 375 7.06 -12.45 27.11
N LEU A 376 5.88 -12.72 26.54
CA LEU A 376 4.66 -11.98 26.86
C LEU A 376 3.44 -12.89 26.88
N THR A 377 2.41 -12.46 27.62
CA THR A 377 1.10 -13.11 27.65
C THR A 377 0.13 -12.37 26.74
N LEU A 378 -0.28 -13.01 25.66
CA LEU A 378 -1.37 -12.57 24.79
C LEU A 378 -2.71 -12.85 25.47
N LYS A 379 -3.44 -11.79 25.81
CA LYS A 379 -4.80 -11.89 26.39
C LYS A 379 -5.85 -11.76 25.30
N MET A 380 -6.69 -12.78 25.16
CA MET A 380 -7.79 -12.81 24.19
C MET A 380 -9.05 -12.15 24.77
N ALA A 381 -9.93 -11.69 23.88
CA ALA A 381 -11.20 -11.03 24.23
C ALA A 381 -12.24 -11.97 24.88
N ASP A 382 -12.02 -13.28 24.80
CA ASP A 382 -12.84 -14.31 25.45
C ASP A 382 -12.22 -14.82 26.77
N GLY A 383 -11.13 -14.22 27.22
CA GLY A 383 -10.47 -14.56 28.49
C GLY A 383 -9.38 -15.62 28.37
N ARG A 384 -9.17 -16.25 27.21
CA ARG A 384 -8.03 -17.14 27.00
C ARG A 384 -6.72 -16.36 27.06
N GLU A 385 -5.67 -16.98 27.58
CA GLU A 385 -4.33 -16.42 27.63
C GLU A 385 -3.32 -17.36 26.95
N TYR A 386 -2.41 -16.78 26.17
CA TYR A 386 -1.36 -17.52 25.47
C TYR A 386 0.03 -16.94 25.74
N LEU A 387 1.00 -17.78 26.07
CA LEU A 387 2.40 -17.39 26.22
C LEU A 387 3.07 -17.32 24.85
N ILE A 388 3.68 -16.17 24.55
CA ILE A 388 4.41 -15.92 23.30
C ILE A 388 5.89 -15.74 23.63
N ARG A 389 6.76 -16.47 22.95
CA ARG A 389 8.19 -16.47 23.23
C ARG A 389 8.91 -15.29 22.61
N LYS A 390 9.88 -14.76 23.34
CA LYS A 390 10.97 -13.94 22.80
C LYS A 390 11.63 -14.65 21.62
N GLY A 391 11.87 -13.89 20.55
CA GLY A 391 12.45 -14.39 19.30
C GLY A 391 11.41 -14.79 18.26
N ASP A 392 10.15 -14.97 18.65
CA ASP A 392 9.05 -15.21 17.72
C ASP A 392 8.68 -13.94 16.96
N ARG A 393 7.77 -14.13 16.01
CA ARG A 393 7.04 -13.05 15.37
C ARG A 393 5.57 -13.19 15.69
N MET A 394 4.92 -12.07 15.97
CA MET A 394 3.46 -12.02 16.03
C MET A 394 2.94 -11.36 14.75
N SER A 395 1.86 -11.87 14.18
CA SER A 395 1.30 -11.32 12.94
C SER A 395 -0.22 -11.29 12.94
N VAL A 396 -0.76 -10.24 12.32
CA VAL A 396 -2.17 -10.10 12.00
C VAL A 396 -2.28 -9.92 10.49
N PHE A 397 -3.22 -10.63 9.87
CA PHE A 397 -3.57 -10.43 8.46
C PHE A 397 -5.00 -9.88 8.39
N PRO A 398 -5.19 -8.55 8.43
CA PRO A 398 -6.51 -7.93 8.52
C PRO A 398 -7.48 -8.37 7.43
N TYR A 399 -6.97 -8.64 6.23
CA TYR A 399 -7.76 -9.01 5.07
C TYR A 399 -8.68 -10.21 5.35
N SER A 400 -8.11 -11.34 5.75
CA SER A 400 -8.90 -12.54 6.11
C SER A 400 -9.53 -12.45 7.49
N ALA A 401 -8.89 -11.73 8.41
CA ALA A 401 -9.26 -11.75 9.82
C ALA A 401 -10.41 -10.81 10.18
N VAL A 402 -10.61 -9.73 9.41
CA VAL A 402 -11.67 -8.75 9.68
C VAL A 402 -12.28 -8.14 8.43
N HIS A 403 -11.52 -7.87 7.36
CA HIS A 403 -12.07 -7.21 6.17
C HIS A 403 -13.11 -8.07 5.46
N LEU A 404 -12.83 -9.37 5.34
CA LEU A 404 -13.72 -10.35 4.70
C LEU A 404 -14.55 -11.19 5.68
N ASP A 405 -14.59 -10.81 6.96
CA ASP A 405 -15.38 -11.53 7.97
C ASP A 405 -16.89 -11.21 7.79
N PRO A 406 -17.74 -12.19 7.44
CA PRO A 406 -19.16 -11.96 7.17
C PRO A 406 -19.96 -11.55 8.41
N GLU A 407 -19.49 -11.82 9.63
CA GLU A 407 -20.14 -11.31 10.85
C GLU A 407 -19.89 -9.80 11.02
N VAL A 408 -18.71 -9.33 10.61
CA VAL A 408 -18.33 -7.91 10.70
C VAL A 408 -18.89 -7.14 9.53
N HIS A 409 -18.74 -7.67 8.32
CA HIS A 409 -19.15 -7.06 7.05
C HIS A 409 -20.07 -8.01 6.27
N PRO A 410 -21.40 -7.86 6.37
CA PRO A 410 -22.35 -8.70 5.63
C PRO A 410 -22.16 -8.60 4.12
N ASP A 411 -22.23 -9.74 3.42
CA ASP A 411 -21.81 -9.90 2.02
C ASP A 411 -20.39 -9.35 1.80
N PRO A 412 -19.37 -9.97 2.42
CA PRO A 412 -18.04 -9.39 2.52
C PRO A 412 -17.31 -9.29 1.18
N HIS A 413 -17.70 -10.06 0.17
CA HIS A 413 -17.06 -10.02 -1.15
C HIS A 413 -17.70 -9.01 -2.10
N SER A 414 -18.84 -8.43 -1.74
CA SER A 414 -19.55 -7.43 -2.55
C SER A 414 -19.06 -6.03 -2.21
N PHE A 415 -18.84 -5.21 -3.25
CA PHE A 415 -18.60 -3.78 -3.09
C PHE A 415 -19.91 -3.08 -2.75
N LYS A 416 -19.95 -2.40 -1.61
CA LYS A 416 -21.07 -1.57 -1.17
C LYS A 416 -20.55 -0.18 -0.82
N TYR A 417 -20.74 0.78 -1.73
CA TYR A 417 -20.15 2.12 -1.62
C TYR A 417 -20.55 2.86 -0.34
N ASP A 418 -21.70 2.51 0.25
CA ASP A 418 -22.30 3.07 1.45
C ASP A 418 -22.04 2.23 2.72
N ARG A 419 -21.19 1.18 2.66
CA ARG A 419 -20.92 0.29 3.81
C ARG A 419 -20.46 1.04 5.06
N PHE A 420 -19.74 2.15 4.86
CA PHE A 420 -19.19 2.99 5.93
C PHE A 420 -20.03 4.25 6.17
N LEU A 421 -21.29 4.27 5.73
CA LEU A 421 -22.27 5.32 6.00
C LEU A 421 -23.40 4.80 6.90
N ASN A 422 -23.89 5.70 7.75
CA ASN A 422 -25.16 5.55 8.45
C ASN A 422 -26.30 6.08 7.55
N PRO A 423 -27.58 5.75 7.83
CA PRO A 423 -28.71 6.25 7.05
C PRO A 423 -28.83 7.79 6.98
N ASP A 424 -28.26 8.51 7.94
CA ASP A 424 -28.20 9.98 7.97
C ASP A 424 -27.02 10.57 7.16
N GLY A 425 -26.23 9.73 6.50
CA GLY A 425 -25.03 10.10 5.73
C GLY A 425 -23.78 10.33 6.59
N SER A 426 -23.85 10.16 7.91
CA SER A 426 -22.68 10.24 8.79
C SER A 426 -21.80 8.99 8.67
N LYS A 427 -20.53 9.09 9.04
CA LYS A 427 -19.61 7.95 9.01
C LYS A 427 -20.03 6.86 10.01
N LYS A 428 -20.25 5.65 9.50
CA LYS A 428 -20.50 4.46 10.31
C LYS A 428 -19.21 3.91 10.89
N THR A 429 -19.17 3.72 12.21
CA THR A 429 -18.01 3.15 12.92
C THR A 429 -18.38 2.01 13.88
N ASP A 430 -19.64 1.59 13.84
CA ASP A 430 -20.23 0.57 14.70
C ASP A 430 -20.39 -0.73 13.89
N PHE A 431 -19.38 -1.57 13.97
CA PHE A 431 -19.34 -2.92 13.41
C PHE A 431 -19.19 -3.93 14.55
N TYR A 432 -19.75 -5.12 14.40
CA TYR A 432 -19.92 -6.07 15.51
C TYR A 432 -19.48 -7.48 15.12
N LYS A 433 -19.06 -8.27 16.11
CA LYS A 433 -18.80 -9.71 15.99
C LYS A 433 -19.18 -10.39 17.29
N GLY A 434 -19.96 -11.48 17.24
CA GLY A 434 -20.47 -12.12 18.45
C GLY A 434 -21.15 -11.15 19.46
N GLY A 435 -21.91 -10.18 18.95
CA GLY A 435 -22.58 -9.15 19.78
C GLY A 435 -21.68 -8.08 20.41
N LYS A 436 -20.35 -8.11 20.17
CA LYS A 436 -19.39 -7.13 20.70
C LYS A 436 -18.91 -6.19 19.60
N ARG A 437 -18.74 -4.90 19.94
CA ARG A 437 -18.22 -3.89 19.01
C ARG A 437 -16.77 -4.19 18.63
N VAL A 438 -16.49 -4.25 17.33
CA VAL A 438 -15.16 -4.46 16.76
C VAL A 438 -14.47 -3.10 16.59
N LYS A 439 -13.48 -2.81 17.43
CA LYS A 439 -12.74 -1.54 17.37
C LYS A 439 -11.94 -1.37 16.08
N TYR A 440 -11.35 -2.46 15.58
CA TYR A 440 -10.47 -2.48 14.42
C TYR A 440 -11.17 -3.13 13.22
N TYR A 441 -12.36 -2.61 12.86
CA TYR A 441 -13.27 -3.18 11.86
C TYR A 441 -12.75 -3.06 10.41
N ASN A 442 -11.89 -2.08 10.14
CA ASN A 442 -11.19 -1.90 8.87
C ASN A 442 -9.77 -1.41 9.16
N MET A 443 -8.78 -1.95 8.45
CA MET A 443 -7.34 -1.70 8.72
C MET A 443 -6.47 -1.73 7.43
N PRO A 444 -6.88 -1.05 6.35
CA PRO A 444 -6.09 -1.05 5.11
C PRO A 444 -4.75 -0.30 5.29
N TRP A 445 -4.73 0.66 6.22
CA TRP A 445 -3.56 1.46 6.57
C TRP A 445 -2.67 0.83 7.64
N GLY A 446 -2.95 -0.42 8.05
CA GLY A 446 -2.36 -1.03 9.23
C GLY A 446 -2.89 -0.43 10.55
N ALA A 447 -2.18 -0.66 11.65
CA ALA A 447 -2.59 -0.21 12.98
C ALA A 447 -1.40 -0.01 13.94
N GLY A 448 -1.61 0.82 14.96
CA GLY A 448 -0.63 1.09 16.02
C GLY A 448 0.70 1.59 15.46
N VAL A 449 1.80 0.98 15.88
CA VAL A 449 3.16 1.40 15.52
C VAL A 449 3.56 1.17 14.06
N SER A 450 2.76 0.45 13.27
CA SER A 450 2.94 0.31 11.81
C SER A 450 1.73 0.84 11.03
N MET A 451 1.04 1.84 11.57
CA MET A 451 0.03 2.58 10.82
C MET A 451 0.71 3.46 9.78
N CYS A 452 0.16 3.49 8.56
CA CYS A 452 0.67 4.32 7.48
C CYS A 452 0.62 5.81 7.88
N PRO A 453 1.77 6.52 7.86
CA PRO A 453 1.80 7.93 8.20
C PRO A 453 1.14 8.80 7.11
N GLY A 454 1.24 8.38 5.84
CA GLY A 454 0.69 9.08 4.68
C GLY A 454 -0.79 8.83 4.38
N ARG A 455 -1.53 8.10 5.24
CA ARG A 455 -2.92 7.70 4.97
C ARG A 455 -3.88 8.84 4.63
N PHE A 456 -3.68 10.04 5.20
CA PHE A 456 -4.52 11.19 4.90
C PHE A 456 -4.20 11.77 3.52
N PHE A 457 -2.90 11.85 3.18
CA PHE A 457 -2.48 12.24 1.83
C PHE A 457 -2.93 11.22 0.79
N ALA A 458 -2.70 9.93 1.01
CA ALA A 458 -3.18 8.88 0.11
C ALA A 458 -4.70 8.91 -0.09
N THR A 459 -5.48 9.19 0.96
CA THR A 459 -6.93 9.38 0.83
C THR A 459 -7.24 10.59 -0.06
N ASN A 460 -6.56 11.73 0.14
CA ASN A 460 -6.72 12.90 -0.74
C ASN A 460 -6.33 12.59 -2.19
N GLU A 461 -5.21 11.92 -2.44
CA GLU A 461 -4.76 11.54 -3.79
C GLU A 461 -5.83 10.72 -4.53
N LEU A 462 -6.39 9.70 -3.87
CA LEU A 462 -7.47 8.86 -4.43
C LEU A 462 -8.72 9.68 -4.74
N LYS A 463 -9.11 10.54 -3.80
CA LYS A 463 -10.29 11.39 -3.96
C LYS A 463 -10.10 12.41 -5.07
N GLN A 464 -8.95 13.08 -5.14
CA GLN A 464 -8.62 14.05 -6.18
C GLN A 464 -8.63 13.42 -7.56
N PHE A 465 -8.02 12.23 -7.72
CA PHE A 465 -8.04 11.51 -8.99
C PHE A 465 -9.48 11.23 -9.45
N VAL A 466 -10.33 10.63 -8.60
CA VAL A 466 -11.72 10.33 -8.96
C VAL A 466 -12.54 11.60 -9.18
N PHE A 467 -12.37 12.61 -8.33
CA PHE A 467 -13.05 13.90 -8.45
C PHE A 467 -12.74 14.53 -9.82
N LEU A 468 -11.46 14.63 -10.20
CA LEU A 468 -11.06 15.20 -11.49
C LEU A 468 -11.52 14.34 -12.67
N MET A 469 -11.51 13.00 -12.55
CA MET A 469 -12.09 12.11 -13.56
C MET A 469 -13.58 12.39 -13.77
N LEU A 470 -14.36 12.52 -12.70
CA LEU A 470 -15.81 12.78 -12.78
C LEU A 470 -16.14 14.16 -13.34
N VAL A 471 -15.30 15.15 -13.03
CA VAL A 471 -15.50 16.55 -13.38
C VAL A 471 -15.14 16.84 -14.82
N TYR A 472 -14.00 16.34 -15.30
CA TYR A 472 -13.49 16.67 -16.64
C TYR A 472 -13.81 15.63 -17.71
N PHE A 473 -14.10 14.38 -17.35
CA PHE A 473 -14.17 13.29 -18.33
C PHE A 473 -15.52 12.57 -18.36
N GLU A 474 -15.92 12.18 -19.56
CA GLU A 474 -16.79 11.04 -19.78
C GLU A 474 -15.89 9.80 -19.92
N PHE A 475 -16.22 8.73 -19.22
CA PHE A 475 -15.45 7.49 -19.26
C PHE A 475 -16.33 6.27 -19.04
N GLU A 476 -16.00 5.19 -19.74
CA GLU A 476 -16.76 3.93 -19.67
C GLU A 476 -15.88 2.72 -20.00
N LEU A 477 -16.28 1.55 -19.52
CA LEU A 477 -15.61 0.30 -19.88
C LEU A 477 -15.87 0.03 -21.36
N LYS A 478 -14.85 -0.40 -22.11
CA LYS A 478 -15.06 -0.81 -23.51
C LYS A 478 -16.04 -1.98 -23.61
N ASN A 479 -16.01 -2.86 -22.62
CA ASN A 479 -16.95 -3.95 -22.46
C ASN A 479 -17.71 -3.75 -21.13
N PRO A 480 -19.00 -3.36 -21.14
CA PRO A 480 -19.78 -3.21 -19.92
C PRO A 480 -19.89 -4.51 -19.10
N GLU A 481 -19.88 -5.66 -19.78
CA GLU A 481 -19.94 -7.00 -19.19
C GLU A 481 -18.59 -7.52 -18.68
N GLU A 482 -17.55 -6.69 -18.75
CA GLU A 482 -16.21 -7.03 -18.28
C GLU A 482 -16.26 -7.42 -16.80
N LYS A 483 -15.82 -8.65 -16.50
CA LYS A 483 -15.73 -9.12 -15.11
C LYS A 483 -14.60 -8.40 -14.39
N ILE A 484 -14.83 -8.09 -13.12
CA ILE A 484 -13.79 -7.57 -12.23
C ILE A 484 -12.63 -8.59 -12.24
N PRO A 485 -11.39 -8.18 -12.56
CA PRO A 485 -10.26 -9.10 -12.62
C PRO A 485 -9.92 -9.62 -11.23
N GLU A 486 -9.36 -10.84 -11.17
CA GLU A 486 -8.84 -11.39 -9.92
C GLU A 486 -7.64 -10.58 -9.42
N ILE A 487 -7.38 -10.71 -8.12
CA ILE A 487 -6.23 -10.13 -7.44
C ILE A 487 -4.98 -11.00 -7.69
N ASP A 488 -3.82 -10.38 -7.94
CA ASP A 488 -2.53 -11.07 -7.98
C ASP A 488 -2.06 -11.48 -6.57
N PHE A 489 -2.31 -12.73 -6.22
CA PHE A 489 -1.98 -13.32 -4.92
C PHE A 489 -0.48 -13.30 -4.59
N LYS A 490 0.42 -13.09 -5.56
CA LYS A 490 1.85 -12.92 -5.27
C LYS A 490 2.13 -11.67 -4.41
N ARG A 491 1.18 -10.73 -4.36
CA ARG A 491 1.31 -9.48 -3.60
C ARG A 491 0.75 -9.52 -2.18
N TRP A 492 0.21 -10.66 -1.73
CA TRP A 492 -0.33 -10.76 -0.38
C TRP A 492 0.69 -10.30 0.66
N GLY A 493 0.28 -9.39 1.53
CA GLY A 493 1.08 -8.88 2.62
C GLY A 493 1.80 -7.55 2.34
N PHE A 494 1.87 -7.09 1.09
CA PHE A 494 2.63 -5.88 0.73
C PHE A 494 1.80 -4.59 0.68
N GLY A 495 0.46 -4.68 0.76
CA GLY A 495 -0.42 -3.51 0.77
C GLY A 495 -1.57 -3.66 -0.21
N SER A 496 -1.74 -2.68 -1.11
CA SER A 496 -2.80 -2.71 -2.13
C SER A 496 -2.49 -3.77 -3.18
N MET A 497 -3.50 -4.58 -3.47
CA MET A 497 -3.38 -5.67 -4.43
C MET A 497 -3.41 -5.13 -5.86
N GLN A 498 -2.72 -5.80 -6.79
CA GLN A 498 -2.78 -5.48 -8.23
C GLN A 498 -3.70 -6.49 -8.92
N PRO A 499 -4.40 -6.11 -10.01
CA PRO A 499 -5.16 -7.07 -10.79
C PRO A 499 -4.23 -8.00 -11.57
N VAL A 500 -4.69 -9.23 -11.85
CA VAL A 500 -3.94 -10.20 -12.67
C VAL A 500 -3.82 -9.77 -14.14
N ARG A 501 -4.67 -8.84 -14.58
CA ARG A 501 -4.71 -8.28 -15.93
C ARG A 501 -5.33 -6.89 -15.91
N ASP A 502 -5.02 -6.10 -16.93
CA ASP A 502 -5.66 -4.80 -17.13
C ASP A 502 -7.12 -4.95 -17.65
N VAL A 503 -7.88 -3.87 -17.53
CA VAL A 503 -9.27 -3.72 -17.98
C VAL A 503 -9.33 -2.57 -18.98
N GLN A 504 -9.84 -2.83 -20.18
CA GLN A 504 -9.90 -1.81 -21.23
C GLN A 504 -11.05 -0.83 -20.99
N PHE A 505 -10.75 0.45 -21.03
CA PHE A 505 -11.73 1.53 -20.92
C PHE A 505 -11.48 2.58 -21.99
N ARG A 506 -12.44 3.50 -22.14
CA ARG A 506 -12.27 4.68 -22.96
C ARG A 506 -12.69 5.92 -22.19
N TYR A 507 -12.06 7.04 -22.50
CA TYR A 507 -12.38 8.34 -21.90
C TYR A 507 -12.25 9.47 -22.92
N ARG A 508 -12.96 10.57 -22.68
CA ARG A 508 -12.86 11.82 -23.43
C ARG A 508 -13.20 13.01 -22.54
N LEU A 509 -12.77 14.20 -22.93
CA LEU A 509 -13.16 15.42 -22.21
C LEU A 509 -14.66 15.71 -22.39
N LYS A 510 -15.29 16.22 -21.34
CA LYS A 510 -16.69 16.66 -21.35
C LYS A 510 -16.90 17.97 -22.11
N TYR A 511 -15.96 18.91 -21.96
CA TYR A 511 -16.12 20.31 -22.36
C TYR A 511 -15.03 20.81 -23.29
#